data_AF-K9K2K5-F1
#
_entry.id   AF-K9K2K5-F1
#
_cell.length_a   1.000
_cell.length_b   1.000
_cell.length_c   1.000
_cell.angle_alpha   90.00
_cell.angle_beta   90.00
_cell.angle_gamma   90.00
#
_symmetry.space_group_name_H-M   'P 1'
#
loop_
_entity.id
_entity.type
_entity.pdbx_description
1 polymer ?
#
loop_
_entity_poly.entity_id
_entity_poly.type
_entity_poly.pdbx_seq_one_letter_code
_entity_poly.pdbx_strand_id
1 'polypeptide(L)'
;TSNDPYCFVEFYEHRDAAAALAAMNGRKILGKEVKVNWATTPSSQKKDTSNHFHVFVGDLSPEITTEDIKSAFAPFGKISDARVVKDMATGKSKGYGFVSFYNKLDAENAIVHMGGQWLGGRQIRTNWATRKPPAPKSTQENNTKQLRFEDVVNQSSPKNCTVYCGGIASGLTDQLMRQTFSPFGQIMEIRVFPEKGYSFVRFSTHESAAHAIVSVNGTTIEGHVVKCYWGKESPDMTKNFQ
;
A
#
# COMPACT_ATOMS: atom_id res chain seq x y z
N THR A 1 -18.69 25.02 -17.14
CA THR A 1 -19.43 23.76 -17.17
C THR A 1 -18.76 22.80 -18.15
N SER A 2 -17.72 22.10 -17.71
CA SER A 2 -17.05 21.08 -18.54
C SER A 2 -17.84 19.78 -18.42
N ASN A 3 -18.69 19.50 -19.41
CA ASN A 3 -19.25 18.16 -19.58
C ASN A 3 -18.21 17.35 -20.33
N ASP A 4 -17.53 16.44 -19.65
CA ASP A 4 -16.71 15.42 -20.32
C ASP A 4 -17.62 14.59 -21.24
N PRO A 5 -17.34 14.50 -22.56
CA PRO A 5 -18.21 13.79 -23.49
C PRO A 5 -18.04 12.27 -23.29
N TYR A 6 -18.95 11.67 -22.51
CA TYR A 6 -19.06 10.22 -22.38
C TYR A 6 -20.39 9.72 -22.96
N CYS A 7 -20.43 8.45 -23.36
CA CYS A 7 -21.62 7.74 -23.80
C CYS A 7 -21.70 6.37 -23.12
N PHE A 8 -22.91 5.83 -23.04
CA PHE A 8 -23.14 4.44 -22.64
C PHE A 8 -23.49 3.62 -23.86
N VAL A 9 -22.93 2.42 -23.94
CA VAL A 9 -23.22 1.45 -25.00
C VAL A 9 -23.71 0.18 -24.32
N GLU A 10 -24.92 -0.23 -24.66
CA GLU A 10 -25.52 -1.48 -24.20
C GLU A 10 -25.33 -2.54 -25.28
N PHE A 11 -24.95 -3.74 -24.85
CA PHE A 11 -24.83 -4.90 -25.72
C PHE A 11 -25.85 -5.93 -25.29
N TYR A 12 -26.37 -6.69 -26.27
CA TYR A 12 -27.31 -7.77 -26.01
C TYR A 12 -26.68 -8.89 -25.19
N GLU A 13 -25.41 -9.22 -25.44
CA GLU A 13 -24.68 -10.26 -24.72
C GLU A 13 -23.47 -9.70 -23.96
N HIS A 14 -23.22 -10.26 -22.78
CA HIS A 14 -22.06 -9.91 -21.96
C HIS A 14 -20.73 -10.17 -22.70
N ARG A 15 -20.67 -11.24 -23.49
CA ARG A 15 -19.48 -11.61 -24.28
C ARG A 15 -19.11 -10.51 -25.28
N ASP A 16 -20.10 -9.92 -25.92
CA ASP A 16 -19.89 -8.86 -26.91
C ASP A 16 -19.42 -7.58 -26.24
N ALA A 17 -20.01 -7.22 -25.09
CA ALA A 17 -19.55 -6.09 -24.30
C ALA A 17 -18.10 -6.27 -23.81
N ALA A 18 -17.71 -7.50 -23.45
CA ALA A 18 -16.35 -7.81 -23.01
C ALA A 18 -15.35 -7.69 -24.17
N ALA A 19 -15.71 -8.21 -25.35
CA ALA A 19 -14.92 -8.07 -26.57
C ALA A 19 -14.77 -6.59 -26.96
N ALA A 20 -15.84 -5.81 -26.90
CA ALA A 20 -15.82 -4.38 -27.17
C ALA A 20 -14.94 -3.61 -26.16
N LEU A 21 -15.03 -3.92 -24.87
CA LEU A 21 -14.19 -3.31 -23.84
C LEU A 21 -12.71 -3.59 -24.09
N ALA A 22 -12.34 -4.83 -24.40
CA ALA A 22 -10.97 -5.21 -24.70
C ALA A 22 -10.43 -4.56 -25.99
N ALA A 23 -11.26 -4.45 -27.02
CA ALA A 23 -10.86 -3.92 -28.33
C ALA A 23 -10.81 -2.38 -28.39
N MET A 24 -11.61 -1.70 -27.58
CA MET A 24 -11.81 -0.25 -27.71
C MET A 24 -11.14 0.56 -26.60
N ASN A 25 -10.86 -0.04 -25.43
CA ASN A 25 -10.16 0.66 -24.36
C ASN A 25 -8.70 0.96 -24.75
N GLY A 26 -8.31 2.23 -24.76
CA GLY A 26 -6.99 2.70 -25.18
C GLY A 26 -6.85 2.90 -26.70
N ARG A 27 -7.92 2.69 -27.48
CA ARG A 27 -7.86 2.90 -28.93
C ARG A 27 -7.91 4.39 -29.25
N LYS A 28 -7.03 4.86 -30.13
CA LYS A 28 -7.03 6.25 -30.60
C LYS A 28 -8.10 6.47 -31.65
N ILE A 29 -9.10 7.29 -31.32
CA ILE A 29 -10.16 7.75 -32.24
C ILE A 29 -10.01 9.26 -32.37
N LEU A 30 -9.87 9.76 -33.60
CA LEU A 30 -9.68 11.20 -33.89
C LEU A 30 -8.52 11.82 -33.08
N GLY A 31 -7.43 11.06 -32.90
CA GLY A 31 -6.25 11.48 -32.14
C GLY A 31 -6.41 11.44 -30.62
N LYS A 32 -7.60 11.09 -30.09
CA LYS A 32 -7.87 10.95 -28.66
C LYS A 32 -7.99 9.48 -28.27
N GLU A 33 -7.38 9.08 -27.17
CA GLU A 33 -7.55 7.73 -26.62
C GLU A 33 -8.94 7.59 -26.00
N VAL A 34 -9.67 6.57 -26.42
CA VAL A 34 -10.99 6.27 -25.87
C VAL A 34 -10.81 5.38 -24.65
N LYS A 35 -11.48 5.76 -23.56
CA LYS A 35 -11.51 4.98 -22.33
C LYS A 35 -12.83 4.23 -22.23
N VAL A 36 -12.79 2.90 -22.25
CA VAL A 36 -13.98 2.05 -22.14
C VAL A 36 -13.97 1.33 -20.79
N ASN A 37 -15.08 1.37 -20.06
CA ASN A 37 -15.25 0.68 -18.79
C ASN A 37 -16.63 0.06 -18.71
N TRP A 38 -16.76 -0.99 -17.91
CA TRP A 38 -18.07 -1.53 -17.56
C TRP A 38 -18.93 -0.47 -16.89
N ALA A 39 -20.12 -0.23 -17.45
CA ALA A 39 -21.09 0.66 -16.86
C ALA A 39 -21.57 0.06 -15.54
N THR A 40 -21.30 0.73 -14.43
CA THR A 40 -21.96 0.44 -13.16
C THR A 40 -23.13 1.41 -13.06
N THR A 41 -24.33 0.91 -12.78
CA THR A 41 -25.51 1.74 -12.59
C THR A 41 -25.21 2.86 -11.58
N PRO A 42 -25.49 4.13 -11.91
CA PRO A 42 -25.27 5.25 -11.00
C PRO A 42 -26.36 5.37 -9.92
N SER A 43 -26.91 4.24 -9.43
CA SER A 43 -27.91 4.20 -8.35
C SER A 43 -27.34 4.52 -6.97
N SER A 44 -26.10 4.98 -6.90
CA SER A 44 -25.66 5.82 -5.80
C SER A 44 -24.82 6.92 -6.41
N GLN A 45 -25.35 8.15 -6.43
CA GLN A 45 -24.50 9.33 -6.41
C GLN A 45 -23.42 9.02 -5.38
N LYS A 46 -22.19 8.71 -5.83
CA LYS A 46 -21.06 8.67 -4.93
C LYS A 46 -20.92 10.11 -4.46
N LYS A 47 -21.57 10.44 -3.33
CA LYS A 47 -21.15 11.57 -2.51
C LYS A 47 -19.65 11.37 -2.37
N ASP A 48 -18.88 12.35 -2.82
CA ASP A 48 -17.43 12.27 -2.67
C ASP A 48 -17.15 12.27 -1.17
N THR A 49 -17.00 11.06 -0.62
CA THR A 49 -16.69 10.83 0.79
C THR A 49 -15.19 10.67 0.96
N SER A 50 -14.39 11.14 -0.01
CA SER A 50 -12.93 10.98 -0.02
C SER A 50 -12.29 11.68 1.19
N ASN A 51 -12.90 12.77 1.65
CA ASN A 51 -12.49 13.52 2.85
C ASN A 51 -13.24 13.09 4.13
N HIS A 52 -14.04 12.03 4.09
CA HIS A 52 -14.78 11.53 5.26
C HIS A 52 -14.03 10.38 5.95
N PHE A 53 -14.44 10.09 7.18
CA PHE A 53 -13.83 9.07 8.03
C PHE A 53 -14.63 7.77 7.95
N HIS A 54 -14.01 6.72 7.41
CA HIS A 54 -14.69 5.46 7.10
C HIS A 54 -14.46 4.44 8.20
N VAL A 55 -15.53 3.85 8.70
CA VAL A 55 -15.58 2.79 9.69
C VAL A 55 -16.01 1.50 8.99
N PHE A 56 -15.22 0.45 9.13
CA PHE A 56 -15.57 -0.90 8.75
C PHE A 56 -16.43 -1.54 9.84
N VAL A 57 -17.51 -2.18 9.44
CA VAL A 57 -18.41 -2.93 10.33
C VAL A 57 -18.48 -4.37 9.82
N GLY A 58 -17.81 -5.28 10.52
CA GLY A 58 -17.76 -6.72 10.23
C GLY A 58 -18.66 -7.54 11.14
N ASP A 59 -18.71 -8.84 10.83
CA ASP A 59 -19.47 -9.84 11.59
C ASP A 59 -20.97 -9.56 11.67
N LEU A 60 -21.50 -8.84 10.66
CA LEU A 60 -22.91 -8.51 10.55
C LEU A 60 -23.75 -9.77 10.31
N SER A 61 -24.90 -9.85 10.99
CA SER A 61 -25.92 -10.83 10.64
C SER A 61 -26.46 -10.62 9.21
N PRO A 62 -26.82 -11.68 8.50
CA PRO A 62 -27.28 -11.59 7.11
C PRO A 62 -28.60 -10.82 6.95
N GLU A 63 -29.38 -10.69 8.02
CA GLU A 63 -30.61 -9.90 8.10
C GLU A 63 -30.35 -8.38 8.21
N ILE A 64 -29.13 -7.96 8.59
CA ILE A 64 -28.80 -6.55 8.82
C ILE A 64 -28.76 -5.80 7.51
N THR A 65 -29.54 -4.74 7.44
CA THR A 65 -29.63 -3.84 6.29
C THR A 65 -28.77 -2.59 6.49
N THR A 66 -28.61 -1.82 5.41
CA THR A 66 -27.93 -0.53 5.46
C THR A 66 -28.64 0.45 6.42
N GLU A 67 -29.97 0.36 6.54
CA GLU A 67 -30.77 1.22 7.42
C GLU A 67 -30.55 0.89 8.90
N ASP A 68 -30.41 -0.40 9.23
CA ASP A 68 -30.10 -0.85 10.59
C ASP A 68 -28.74 -0.34 11.05
N ILE A 69 -27.72 -0.45 10.18
CA ILE A 69 -26.40 0.10 10.45
C ILE A 69 -26.50 1.62 10.64
N LYS A 70 -27.20 2.31 9.74
CA LYS A 70 -27.33 3.77 9.85
C LYS A 70 -27.99 4.18 11.16
N SER A 71 -29.03 3.46 11.59
CA SER A 71 -29.74 3.72 12.85
C SER A 71 -28.88 3.43 14.08
N ALA A 72 -28.14 2.32 14.06
CA ALA A 72 -27.25 1.93 15.15
C ALA A 72 -26.07 2.90 15.34
N PHE A 73 -25.57 3.48 14.24
CA PHE A 73 -24.42 4.37 14.27
C PHE A 73 -24.79 5.87 14.37
N ALA A 74 -26.07 6.23 14.16
CA ALA A 74 -26.55 7.62 14.23
C ALA A 74 -26.30 8.33 15.57
N PRO A 75 -26.37 7.67 16.76
CA PRO A 75 -26.11 8.32 18.04
C PRO A 75 -24.68 8.83 18.23
N PHE A 76 -23.70 8.28 17.49
CA PHE A 76 -22.28 8.62 17.65
C PHE A 76 -21.86 9.84 16.85
N GLY A 77 -22.66 10.25 15.86
CA GLY A 77 -22.39 11.44 15.07
C GLY A 77 -23.06 11.43 13.70
N LYS A 78 -22.75 12.46 12.92
CA LYS A 78 -23.41 12.66 11.63
C LYS A 78 -22.82 11.71 10.58
N ILE A 79 -23.63 10.74 10.17
CA ILE A 79 -23.30 9.80 9.10
C ILE A 79 -23.49 10.49 7.75
N SER A 80 -22.45 10.43 6.92
CA SER A 80 -22.43 10.92 5.54
C SER A 80 -22.90 9.87 4.53
N ASP A 81 -22.52 8.61 4.75
CA ASP A 81 -22.84 7.47 3.90
C ASP A 81 -22.77 6.17 4.73
N ALA A 82 -23.61 5.19 4.42
CA ALA A 82 -23.55 3.85 5.02
C ALA A 82 -23.92 2.81 3.97
N ARG A 83 -23.28 1.65 3.99
CA ARG A 83 -23.54 0.58 3.01
C ARG A 83 -23.18 -0.81 3.56
N VAL A 84 -24.11 -1.74 3.47
CA VAL A 84 -23.83 -3.19 3.59
C VAL A 84 -23.28 -3.71 2.27
N VAL A 85 -22.20 -4.49 2.32
CA VAL A 85 -21.68 -5.15 1.13
C VAL A 85 -22.45 -6.44 0.89
N LYS A 86 -23.11 -6.50 -0.26
CA LYS A 86 -23.81 -7.68 -0.75
C LYS A 86 -23.05 -8.29 -1.92
N ASP A 87 -23.14 -9.60 -2.07
CA ASP A 87 -22.62 -10.32 -3.21
C ASP A 87 -23.44 -9.99 -4.47
N MET A 88 -22.78 -9.57 -5.55
CA MET A 88 -23.48 -9.11 -6.76
C MET A 88 -24.16 -10.24 -7.54
N ALA A 89 -23.71 -11.49 -7.39
CA ALA A 89 -24.30 -12.63 -8.10
C ALA A 89 -25.52 -13.19 -7.36
N THR A 90 -25.47 -13.20 -6.03
CA THR A 90 -26.50 -13.84 -5.19
C THR A 90 -27.40 -12.86 -4.44
N GLY A 91 -27.04 -11.57 -4.39
CA GLY A 91 -27.74 -10.54 -3.63
C GLY A 91 -27.61 -10.68 -2.11
N LYS A 92 -26.92 -11.71 -1.61
CA LYS A 92 -26.79 -11.99 -0.17
C LYS A 92 -25.75 -11.09 0.49
N SER A 93 -25.98 -10.72 1.75
CA SER A 93 -24.99 -9.97 2.54
C SER A 93 -23.70 -10.76 2.71
N LYS A 94 -22.56 -10.10 2.52
CA LYS A 94 -21.23 -10.69 2.78
C LYS A 94 -20.85 -10.64 4.27
N GLY A 95 -21.75 -10.18 5.13
CA GLY A 95 -21.52 -10.08 6.58
C GLY A 95 -20.65 -8.90 6.99
N TYR A 96 -20.49 -7.90 6.12
CA TYR A 96 -19.78 -6.66 6.46
C TYR A 96 -20.32 -5.45 5.70
N GLY A 97 -20.04 -4.27 6.23
CA GLY A 97 -20.46 -2.99 5.69
C GLY A 97 -19.47 -1.88 6.06
N PHE A 98 -19.80 -0.68 5.60
CA PHE A 98 -19.03 0.53 5.83
C PHE A 98 -19.94 1.67 6.26
N VAL A 99 -19.46 2.49 7.20
CA VAL A 99 -20.12 3.71 7.66
C VAL A 99 -19.14 4.87 7.54
N SER A 100 -19.55 5.97 6.95
CA SER A 100 -18.72 7.14 6.70
C SER A 100 -19.21 8.30 7.56
N PHE A 101 -18.36 8.85 8.42
CA PHE A 101 -18.65 10.02 9.26
C PHE A 101 -18.01 11.28 8.70
N TYR A 102 -18.66 12.43 8.94
CA TYR A 102 -18.07 13.73 8.61
C TYR A 102 -16.86 14.06 9.51
N ASN A 103 -16.92 13.67 10.78
CA ASN A 103 -15.89 13.98 11.77
C ASN A 103 -15.11 12.73 12.17
N LYS A 104 -13.80 12.90 12.41
CA LYS A 104 -12.93 11.82 12.88
C LYS A 104 -13.33 11.33 14.27
N LEU A 105 -13.62 12.27 15.16
CA LEU A 105 -13.94 11.98 16.56
C LEU A 105 -15.22 11.12 16.69
N ASP A 106 -16.24 11.43 15.89
CA ASP A 106 -17.48 10.67 15.82
C ASP A 106 -17.21 9.22 15.37
N ALA A 107 -16.35 9.04 14.35
CA ALA A 107 -15.93 7.72 13.89
C ALA A 107 -15.12 6.95 14.95
N GLU A 108 -14.21 7.62 15.66
CA GLU A 108 -13.44 7.04 16.77
C GLU A 108 -14.36 6.55 17.89
N ASN A 109 -15.29 7.40 18.31
CA ASN A 109 -16.27 7.05 19.33
C ASN A 109 -17.13 5.85 18.90
N ALA A 110 -17.60 5.85 17.65
CA ALA A 110 -18.36 4.73 17.10
C ALA A 110 -17.54 3.43 17.10
N ILE A 111 -16.26 3.47 16.71
CA ILE A 111 -15.40 2.28 16.71
C ILE A 111 -15.28 1.71 18.12
N VAL A 112 -14.97 2.55 19.11
CA VAL A 112 -14.75 2.10 20.50
C VAL A 112 -16.03 1.55 21.14
N HIS A 113 -17.16 2.22 20.97
CA HIS A 113 -18.39 1.88 21.68
C HIS A 113 -19.21 0.80 20.99
N MET A 114 -19.19 0.73 19.66
CA MET A 114 -19.94 -0.29 18.90
C MET A 114 -19.15 -1.58 18.69
N GLY A 115 -17.83 -1.56 18.96
CA GLY A 115 -17.01 -2.77 18.86
C GLY A 115 -17.45 -3.83 19.86
N GLY A 116 -17.89 -4.98 19.37
CA GLY A 116 -18.38 -6.09 20.19
C GLY A 116 -19.83 -5.95 20.66
N GLN A 117 -20.55 -4.91 20.24
CA GLN A 117 -21.99 -4.77 20.54
C GLN A 117 -22.83 -5.75 19.72
N TRP A 118 -23.97 -6.16 20.26
CA TRP A 118 -24.92 -7.02 19.56
C TRP A 118 -25.75 -6.19 18.57
N LEU A 119 -25.76 -6.59 17.30
CA LEU A 119 -26.61 -6.02 16.26
C LEU A 119 -27.32 -7.15 15.52
N GLY A 120 -28.63 -7.26 15.74
CA GLY A 120 -29.40 -8.45 15.37
C GLY A 120 -28.91 -9.68 16.14
N GLY A 121 -28.66 -10.79 15.46
CA GLY A 121 -28.20 -12.04 16.08
C GLY A 121 -26.69 -12.19 16.34
N ARG A 122 -25.84 -11.19 16.08
CA ARG A 122 -24.37 -11.32 16.20
C ARG A 122 -23.72 -10.09 16.82
N GLN A 123 -22.59 -10.31 17.47
CA GLN A 123 -21.71 -9.22 17.89
C GLN A 123 -20.95 -8.66 16.69
N ILE A 124 -21.00 -7.35 16.50
CA ILE A 124 -20.35 -6.70 15.37
C ILE A 124 -18.91 -6.33 15.71
N ARG A 125 -18.08 -6.27 14.67
CA ARG A 125 -16.70 -5.81 14.79
C ARG A 125 -16.54 -4.48 14.09
N THR A 126 -16.12 -3.45 14.81
CA THR A 126 -15.81 -2.14 14.25
C THR A 126 -14.30 -1.94 14.13
N ASN A 127 -13.86 -1.30 13.06
CA ASN A 127 -12.49 -0.84 12.91
C ASN A 127 -12.43 0.33 11.92
N TRP A 128 -11.31 1.01 11.81
CA TRP A 128 -11.07 1.91 10.69
C TRP A 128 -11.17 1.14 9.38
N ALA A 129 -11.94 1.67 8.43
CA ALA A 129 -12.00 1.08 7.11
C ALA A 129 -10.70 1.35 6.38
N THR A 130 -9.97 0.29 6.06
CA THR A 130 -8.92 0.39 5.07
C THR A 130 -9.59 0.54 3.73
N ARG A 131 -9.51 1.73 3.12
CA ARG A 131 -9.72 1.83 1.68
C ARG A 131 -8.65 0.94 1.07
N LYS A 132 -9.04 -0.24 0.58
CA LYS A 132 -8.21 -0.90 -0.43
C LYS A 132 -8.07 0.17 -1.51
N PRO A 133 -6.86 0.70 -1.78
CA PRO A 133 -6.69 1.52 -2.96
C PRO A 133 -7.28 0.72 -4.13
N PRO A 134 -7.97 1.37 -5.09
CA PRO A 134 -8.40 0.69 -6.30
C PRO A 134 -7.21 -0.13 -6.80
N ALA A 135 -7.47 -1.38 -7.21
CA ALA A 135 -6.45 -2.29 -7.73
C ALA A 135 -5.42 -1.48 -8.51
N PRO A 136 -4.12 -1.55 -8.14
CA PRO A 136 -3.15 -0.61 -8.64
C PRO A 136 -3.23 -0.65 -10.16
N LYS A 137 -3.69 0.45 -10.74
CA LYS A 137 -3.30 0.77 -12.11
C LYS A 137 -1.79 0.70 -12.08
N SER A 138 -1.21 -0.04 -13.02
CA SER A 138 0.21 -0.16 -13.26
C SER A 138 0.81 1.24 -13.50
N THR A 139 0.98 1.97 -12.42
CA THR A 139 1.86 3.10 -12.27
C THR A 139 2.85 2.57 -11.26
N GLN A 140 4.06 2.37 -11.76
CA GLN A 140 5.19 1.74 -11.10
C GLN A 140 5.67 2.65 -9.96
N GLU A 141 4.82 2.86 -8.96
CA GLU A 141 5.15 3.60 -7.75
C GLU A 141 5.78 2.60 -6.80
N ASN A 142 7.12 2.66 -6.77
CA ASN A 142 7.96 1.80 -5.98
C ASN A 142 7.46 1.77 -4.53
N ASN A 143 7.21 0.54 -4.10
CA ASN A 143 7.00 0.12 -2.73
C ASN A 143 8.20 0.54 -1.87
N THR A 144 8.27 1.81 -1.48
CA THR A 144 9.06 2.20 -0.33
C THR A 144 8.19 1.91 0.88
N LYS A 145 8.03 0.62 1.22
CA LYS A 145 7.89 0.25 2.62
C LYS A 145 9.09 0.89 3.30
N GLN A 146 8.88 2.03 3.93
CA GLN A 146 9.91 2.66 4.73
C GLN A 146 10.30 1.62 5.79
N LEU A 147 11.48 1.03 5.62
CA LEU A 147 12.00 0.06 6.57
C LEU A 147 12.09 0.79 7.92
N ARG A 148 11.50 0.23 8.98
CA ARG A 148 11.65 0.80 10.31
C ARG A 148 13.00 0.36 10.88
N PHE A 149 13.66 1.27 11.58
CA PHE A 149 14.94 0.99 12.24
C PHE A 149 14.85 -0.23 13.16
N GLU A 150 13.84 -0.30 14.03
CA GLU A 150 13.60 -1.46 14.90
C GLU A 150 13.55 -2.79 14.15
N ASP A 151 12.86 -2.84 13.00
CA ASP A 151 12.72 -4.08 12.24
C ASP A 151 14.06 -4.50 11.61
N VAL A 152 14.88 -3.53 11.19
CA VAL A 152 16.18 -3.81 10.55
C VAL A 152 17.24 -4.16 11.57
N VAL A 153 17.35 -3.42 12.68
CA VAL A 153 18.35 -3.68 13.72
C VAL A 153 18.18 -5.09 14.31
N ASN A 154 16.93 -5.53 14.54
CA ASN A 154 16.65 -6.85 15.09
C ASN A 154 16.78 -8.01 14.07
N GLN A 155 17.03 -7.75 12.77
CA GLN A 155 17.21 -8.79 11.76
C GLN A 155 18.58 -9.47 11.79
N SER A 156 19.57 -8.88 12.46
CA SER A 156 20.92 -9.46 12.52
C SER A 156 21.49 -9.41 13.93
N SER A 157 22.54 -10.21 14.14
CA SER A 157 23.27 -10.22 15.40
C SER A 157 23.85 -8.83 15.68
N PRO A 158 23.92 -8.38 16.94
CA PRO A 158 24.54 -7.09 17.30
C PRO A 158 26.05 -7.03 17.01
N LYS A 159 26.66 -8.17 16.65
CA LYS A 159 28.05 -8.27 16.17
C LYS A 159 28.18 -7.96 14.67
N ASN A 160 27.11 -8.11 13.90
CA ASN A 160 27.13 -7.85 12.47
C ASN A 160 27.02 -6.35 12.22
N CYS A 161 28.09 -5.73 11.72
CA CYS A 161 28.12 -4.32 11.37
C CYS A 161 28.29 -4.10 9.86
N THR A 162 28.00 -5.13 9.06
CA THR A 162 28.28 -5.13 7.62
C THR A 162 26.99 -4.97 6.83
N VAL A 163 26.95 -3.96 5.96
CA VAL A 163 25.86 -3.69 5.02
C VAL A 163 26.27 -4.19 3.64
N TYR A 164 25.44 -5.01 3.03
CA TYR A 164 25.47 -5.30 1.59
C TYR A 164 24.72 -4.20 0.86
N CYS A 165 25.29 -3.62 -0.20
CA CYS A 165 24.64 -2.65 -1.08
C CYS A 165 24.78 -3.11 -2.54
N GLY A 166 23.67 -3.46 -3.19
CA GLY A 166 23.68 -3.96 -4.57
C GLY A 166 22.72 -3.24 -5.49
N GLY A 167 22.84 -3.49 -6.80
CA GLY A 167 21.96 -2.91 -7.82
C GLY A 167 22.56 -1.74 -8.59
N ILE A 168 23.87 -1.49 -8.44
CA ILE A 168 24.58 -0.40 -9.13
C ILE A 168 25.32 -1.02 -10.31
N ALA A 169 24.76 -0.95 -11.52
CA ALA A 169 25.30 -1.65 -12.69
C ALA A 169 26.48 -0.90 -13.35
N SER A 170 26.59 0.41 -13.14
CA SER A 170 27.69 1.25 -13.64
C SER A 170 28.02 2.34 -12.62
N GLY A 171 29.28 2.77 -12.59
CA GLY A 171 29.75 3.84 -11.69
C GLY A 171 30.04 3.39 -10.26
N LEU A 172 29.96 2.09 -9.94
CA LEU A 172 30.26 1.57 -8.60
C LEU A 172 31.76 1.72 -8.26
N THR A 173 32.07 2.65 -7.36
CA THR A 173 33.45 2.91 -6.87
C THR A 173 33.50 2.98 -5.35
N ASP A 174 34.68 2.77 -4.77
CA ASP A 174 34.91 2.92 -3.32
C ASP A 174 34.51 4.33 -2.84
N GLN A 175 34.94 5.35 -3.58
CA GLN A 175 34.66 6.75 -3.26
C GLN A 175 33.16 7.04 -3.24
N LEU A 176 32.40 6.50 -4.19
CA LEU A 176 30.94 6.62 -4.22
C LEU A 176 30.31 5.99 -2.96
N MET A 177 30.71 4.77 -2.61
CA MET A 177 30.20 4.11 -1.41
C MET A 177 30.58 4.87 -0.14
N ARG A 178 31.80 5.39 -0.04
CA ARG A 178 32.23 6.22 1.08
C ARG A 178 31.39 7.49 1.20
N GLN A 179 31.15 8.17 0.09
CA GLN A 179 30.32 9.38 0.06
C GLN A 179 28.87 9.08 0.47
N THR A 180 28.28 8.00 -0.05
CA THR A 180 26.90 7.63 0.29
C THR A 180 26.75 7.18 1.74
N PHE A 181 27.69 6.40 2.27
CA PHE A 181 27.52 5.73 3.57
C PHE A 181 28.14 6.48 4.77
N SER A 182 29.07 7.41 4.54
CA SER A 182 29.70 8.21 5.61
C SER A 182 28.74 8.97 6.53
N PRO A 183 27.59 9.52 6.09
CA PRO A 183 26.70 10.24 7.01
C PRO A 183 26.02 9.34 8.05
N PHE A 184 25.99 8.01 7.87
CA PHE A 184 25.30 7.09 8.79
C PHE A 184 26.20 6.56 9.92
N GLY A 185 27.51 6.77 9.83
CA GLY A 185 28.46 6.38 10.86
C GLY A 185 29.89 6.19 10.35
N GLN A 186 30.82 5.91 11.27
CA GLN A 186 32.21 5.66 10.91
C GLN A 186 32.36 4.32 10.17
N ILE A 187 32.83 4.40 8.92
CA ILE A 187 33.10 3.25 8.06
C ILE A 187 34.48 2.68 8.38
N MET A 188 34.53 1.37 8.65
CA MET A 188 35.75 0.61 8.92
C MET A 188 36.34 -0.01 7.65
N GLU A 189 35.50 -0.59 6.80
CA GLU A 189 35.93 -1.25 5.57
C GLU A 189 34.89 -1.04 4.46
N ILE A 190 35.35 -0.87 3.23
CA ILE A 190 34.51 -0.88 2.03
C ILE A 190 35.12 -1.89 1.06
N ARG A 191 34.28 -2.75 0.49
CA ARG A 191 34.69 -3.72 -0.53
C ARG A 191 33.72 -3.65 -1.70
N VAL A 192 34.19 -3.17 -2.85
CA VAL A 192 33.37 -3.01 -4.06
C VAL A 192 33.61 -4.15 -5.04
N PHE A 193 32.54 -4.61 -5.67
CA PHE A 193 32.55 -5.62 -6.75
C PHE A 193 31.83 -5.04 -7.97
N PRO A 194 32.48 -4.12 -8.71
CA PRO A 194 31.87 -3.42 -9.85
C PRO A 194 31.35 -4.36 -10.93
N GLU A 195 32.08 -5.45 -11.22
CA GLU A 195 31.66 -6.47 -12.21
C GLU A 195 30.32 -7.14 -11.87
N LYS A 196 30.00 -7.21 -10.57
CA LYS A 196 28.77 -7.83 -10.07
C LYS A 196 27.73 -6.80 -9.59
N GLY A 197 28.08 -5.51 -9.64
CA GLY A 197 27.21 -4.40 -9.26
C GLY A 197 26.80 -4.37 -7.78
N TYR A 198 27.67 -4.83 -6.88
CA TYR A 198 27.43 -4.76 -5.42
C TYR A 198 28.68 -4.45 -4.60
N SER A 199 28.49 -4.01 -3.37
CA SER A 199 29.53 -3.71 -2.39
C SER A 199 29.15 -4.19 -0.99
N PHE A 200 30.16 -4.29 -0.13
CA PHE A 200 29.99 -4.44 1.31
C PHE A 200 30.61 -3.23 2.01
N VAL A 201 29.89 -2.68 2.97
CA VAL A 201 30.32 -1.55 3.80
C VAL A 201 30.21 -1.96 5.25
N ARG A 202 31.34 -2.03 5.95
CA ARG A 202 31.39 -2.35 7.37
C ARG A 202 31.48 -1.07 8.18
N PHE A 203 30.53 -0.89 9.10
CA PHE A 203 30.51 0.19 10.07
C PHE A 203 31.21 -0.20 11.38
N SER A 204 31.57 0.81 12.17
CA SER A 204 32.07 0.65 13.54
C SER A 204 31.01 0.11 14.50
N THR A 205 29.73 0.43 14.27
CA THR A 205 28.61 0.01 15.12
C THR A 205 27.50 -0.66 14.31
N HIS A 206 26.79 -1.55 14.97
CA HIS A 206 25.62 -2.24 14.41
C HIS A 206 24.47 -1.25 14.12
N GLU A 207 24.26 -0.28 14.99
CA GLU A 207 23.22 0.75 14.83
C GLU A 207 23.47 1.61 13.58
N SER A 208 24.72 2.02 13.33
CA SER A 208 25.07 2.76 12.10
C SER A 208 24.80 1.95 10.83
N ALA A 209 25.10 0.65 10.86
CA ALA A 209 24.79 -0.25 9.75
C ALA A 209 23.26 -0.40 9.52
N ALA A 210 22.47 -0.49 10.59
CA ALA A 210 21.02 -0.56 10.50
C ALA A 210 20.41 0.75 9.96
N HIS A 211 20.87 1.91 10.42
CA HIS A 211 20.47 3.22 9.90
C HIS A 211 20.79 3.36 8.41
N ALA A 212 21.99 2.96 8.00
CA ALA A 212 22.38 2.94 6.61
C ALA A 212 21.46 2.08 5.73
N ILE A 213 21.10 0.88 6.19
CA ILE A 213 20.17 -0.01 5.45
C ILE A 213 18.80 0.66 5.29
N VAL A 214 18.25 1.22 6.37
CA VAL A 214 16.92 1.87 6.33
C VAL A 214 16.91 3.07 5.38
N SER A 215 17.96 3.88 5.42
CA SER A 215 18.01 5.14 4.66
C SER A 215 18.39 4.95 3.21
N VAL A 216 19.22 3.94 2.89
CA VAL A 216 19.76 3.76 1.53
C VAL A 216 19.02 2.69 0.73
N ASN A 217 18.39 1.69 1.38
CA ASN A 217 17.65 0.66 0.66
C ASN A 217 16.46 1.25 -0.13
N GLY A 218 16.42 1.01 -1.44
CA GLY A 218 15.38 1.51 -2.34
C GLY A 218 15.63 2.94 -2.85
N THR A 219 16.73 3.58 -2.44
CA THR A 219 17.14 4.89 -2.99
C THR A 219 17.85 4.75 -4.33
N THR A 220 18.08 5.88 -5.00
CA THR A 220 18.76 5.93 -6.30
C THR A 220 20.19 6.45 -6.14
N ILE A 221 21.18 5.67 -6.56
CA ILE A 221 22.60 6.07 -6.64
C ILE A 221 23.03 5.98 -8.11
N GLU A 222 23.55 7.07 -8.69
CA GLU A 222 23.97 7.12 -10.10
C GLU A 222 22.88 6.64 -11.08
N GLY A 223 21.62 6.97 -10.81
CA GLY A 223 20.46 6.55 -11.62
C GLY A 223 20.00 5.11 -11.40
N HIS A 224 20.67 4.35 -10.54
CA HIS A 224 20.34 2.96 -10.24
C HIS A 224 19.64 2.83 -8.89
N VAL A 225 18.55 2.05 -8.84
CA VAL A 225 17.86 1.74 -7.58
C VAL A 225 18.67 0.71 -6.80
N VAL A 226 19.16 1.11 -5.63
CA VAL A 226 20.03 0.28 -4.82
C VAL A 226 19.26 -0.49 -3.78
N LYS A 227 19.79 -1.66 -3.42
CA LYS A 227 19.22 -2.56 -2.44
C LYS A 227 20.23 -2.77 -1.33
N CYS A 228 19.86 -2.38 -0.11
CA CYS A 228 20.71 -2.52 1.06
C CYS A 228 20.13 -3.55 2.03
N TYR A 229 20.97 -4.47 2.49
CA TYR A 229 20.61 -5.53 3.43
C TYR A 229 21.79 -5.84 4.36
N TRP A 230 21.56 -6.63 5.40
CA TRP A 230 22.64 -7.18 6.19
C TRP A 230 23.55 -8.05 5.33
N GLY A 231 24.85 -7.79 5.40
CA GLY A 231 25.87 -8.65 4.82
C GLY A 231 25.83 -10.02 5.50
N LYS A 232 25.84 -11.09 4.72
CA LYS A 232 25.98 -12.44 5.27
C LYS A 232 27.35 -12.56 5.93
N GLU A 233 27.37 -12.97 7.20
CA GLU A 233 28.60 -13.26 7.93
C GLU A 233 29.27 -14.49 7.29
N SER A 234 30.17 -14.27 6.32
CA SER A 234 31.03 -15.35 5.81
C SER A 234 32.14 -15.61 6.84
N PRO A 235 32.35 -16.87 7.26
CA PRO A 235 33.45 -17.24 8.17
C PRO A 235 34.85 -16.91 7.60
N ASP A 236 34.97 -16.68 6.28
CA ASP A 236 36.19 -16.26 5.60
C ASP A 236 36.61 -14.79 5.84
N MET A 237 35.85 -13.97 6.58
CA MET A 237 36.28 -12.59 6.90
C MET A 237 37.37 -12.51 8.00
N THR A 238 37.77 -13.63 8.61
CA THR A 238 38.81 -13.63 9.66
C THR A 238 40.22 -13.89 9.12
N LYS A 239 40.40 -14.17 7.82
CA LYS A 239 41.73 -14.36 7.23
C LYS A 239 42.13 -13.18 6.36
N ASN A 240 42.56 -12.08 6.99
CA ASN A 240 43.65 -11.29 6.43
C ASN A 240 44.41 -10.42 7.45
N PHE A 241 44.38 -10.79 8.73
CA PHE A 241 45.36 -10.29 9.71
C PHE A 241 46.46 -11.33 9.89
N GLN A 242 47.39 -11.36 8.94
CA GLN A 242 48.80 -11.68 9.21
C GLN A 242 49.69 -11.03 8.15
#